data_AF-A0A354DIL9-F1
#
_entry.id   AF-A0A354DIL9-F1
#
_cell.length_a   1.000
_cell.length_b   1.000
_cell.length_c   1.000
_cell.angle_alpha   90.00
_cell.angle_beta   90.00
_cell.angle_gamma   90.00
#
_symmetry.space_group_name_H-M   'P 1'
#
loop_
_entity.id
_entity.type
_entity.pdbx_description
1 polymer ?
#
loop_
_entity_poly.entity_id
_entity_poly.type
_entity_poly.pdbx_seq_one_letter_code
_entity_poly.pdbx_strand_id
1 'polypeptide(L)'
;TEDVVEKIGVKKSREVLDQADLILLLLNNAEPLTEEDMELLETIRNRKGIIVINKMDLPQKLDMTQLNNVAEEFPLVTMSIKNEKGIEVLEEAIAKLFFEGQLQSDDLTYVSNARHIQLLKEAKGSIEEASESCDHGLP
;
A
#
# COMPACT_ATOMS: atom_id res chain seq x y z
N THR A 1 -6.99 -19.20 23.85
CA THR A 1 -6.20 -19.60 22.66
C THR A 1 -6.18 -18.53 21.60
N GLU A 2 -7.22 -17.70 21.47
CA GLU A 2 -7.28 -16.54 20.56
C GLU A 2 -6.12 -15.54 20.77
N ASP A 3 -5.82 -15.21 22.03
CA ASP A 3 -4.80 -14.23 22.43
C ASP A 3 -3.38 -14.59 21.92
N VAL A 4 -3.05 -15.88 21.79
CA VAL A 4 -1.75 -16.33 21.26
C VAL A 4 -1.72 -16.24 19.74
N VAL A 5 -2.82 -16.59 19.07
CA VAL A 5 -2.93 -16.51 17.61
C VAL A 5 -2.93 -15.05 17.16
N GLU A 6 -3.62 -14.19 17.90
CA GLU A 6 -3.69 -12.75 17.66
C GLU A 6 -2.31 -12.10 17.85
N LYS A 7 -1.57 -12.44 18.90
CA LYS A 7 -0.18 -11.96 19.09
C LYS A 7 0.76 -12.40 17.97
N ILE A 8 0.64 -13.63 17.49
CA ILE A 8 1.42 -14.10 16.32
C ILE A 8 1.01 -13.32 15.06
N GLY A 9 -0.29 -13.07 14.88
CA GLY A 9 -0.82 -12.25 13.80
C GLY A 9 -0.26 -10.84 13.80
N VAL A 10 -0.31 -10.15 14.95
CA VAL A 10 0.23 -8.79 15.12
C VAL A 10 1.73 -8.76 14.83
N LYS A 11 2.50 -9.72 15.37
CA LYS A 11 3.93 -9.77 15.14
C LYS A 11 4.26 -9.98 13.65
N LYS A 12 3.56 -10.90 12.98
CA LYS A 12 3.76 -11.17 11.55
C LYS A 12 3.33 -9.97 10.69
N SER A 13 2.25 -9.28 11.04
CA SER A 13 1.84 -8.05 10.37
C SER A 13 2.92 -6.95 10.52
N ARG A 14 3.52 -6.81 11.71
CA ARG A 14 4.66 -5.90 11.93
C ARG A 14 5.91 -6.26 11.11
N GLU A 15 6.18 -7.55 10.91
CA GLU A 15 7.32 -8.00 10.08
C GLU A 15 7.08 -7.78 8.56
N VAL A 16 5.84 -7.93 8.09
CA VAL A 16 5.49 -7.79 6.67
C VAL A 16 5.24 -6.33 6.28
N LEU A 17 4.94 -5.46 7.25
CA LEU A 17 4.75 -4.02 7.04
C LEU A 17 5.92 -3.40 6.25
N ASP A 18 7.16 -3.83 6.50
CA ASP A 18 8.38 -3.33 5.84
C ASP A 18 8.49 -3.70 4.36
N GLN A 19 7.77 -4.73 3.93
CA GLN A 19 7.82 -5.25 2.56
C GLN A 19 6.57 -4.87 1.75
N ALA A 20 5.59 -4.21 2.37
CA ALA A 20 4.31 -3.92 1.75
C ALA A 20 4.38 -2.72 0.80
N ASP A 21 3.87 -2.89 -0.42
CA ASP A 21 3.73 -1.81 -1.42
C ASP A 21 2.59 -0.83 -1.09
N LEU A 22 1.61 -1.28 -0.30
CA LEU A 22 0.47 -0.50 0.20
C LEU A 22 0.06 -1.01 1.58
N ILE A 23 -0.21 -0.08 2.49
CA ILE A 23 -0.69 -0.38 3.84
C ILE A 23 -2.12 0.15 4.00
N LEU A 24 -3.02 -0.71 4.46
CA LEU A 24 -4.38 -0.32 4.85
C LEU A 24 -4.48 -0.34 6.37
N LEU A 25 -4.55 0.83 7.01
CA LEU A 25 -4.74 0.92 8.46
C LEU A 25 -6.23 1.07 8.77
N LEU A 26 -6.83 0.02 9.31
CA LEU A 26 -8.24 0.05 9.73
C LEU A 26 -8.39 0.59 11.15
N LEU A 27 -9.10 1.70 11.30
CA LEU A 27 -9.50 2.30 12.58
C LEU A 27 -10.99 2.08 12.83
N ASN A 28 -11.39 1.95 14.09
CA ASN A 28 -12.78 1.75 14.47
C ASN A 28 -13.44 3.07 14.87
N ASN A 29 -14.46 3.51 14.12
CA ASN A 29 -15.22 4.73 14.40
C ASN A 29 -15.87 4.75 15.80
N ALA A 30 -16.22 3.58 16.33
CA ALA A 30 -16.95 3.44 17.59
C ALA A 30 -16.04 3.44 18.84
N GLU A 31 -14.72 3.58 18.64
CA GLU A 31 -13.70 3.58 19.69
C GLU A 31 -12.83 4.85 19.57
N PRO A 32 -12.29 5.36 20.70
CA PRO A 32 -11.29 6.42 20.65
C PRO A 32 -9.98 5.89 20.07
N LEU A 33 -9.16 6.80 19.54
CA LEU A 33 -7.78 6.49 19.12
C LEU A 33 -6.99 5.93 20.31
N THR A 34 -6.40 4.75 20.12
CA THR A 34 -5.56 4.11 21.13
C THR A 34 -4.08 4.50 20.94
N GLU A 35 -3.26 4.23 21.96
CA GLU A 35 -1.80 4.43 21.84
C GLU A 35 -1.20 3.53 20.74
N GLU A 36 -1.71 2.31 20.58
CA GLU A 36 -1.26 1.40 19.52
C GLU A 36 -1.61 1.92 18.13
N ASP A 37 -2.79 2.52 17.93
CA ASP A 37 -3.17 3.15 16.67
C ASP A 37 -2.23 4.30 16.31
N MET A 38 -1.86 5.11 17.31
CA MET A 38 -0.91 6.21 17.16
C MET A 38 0.49 5.70 16.79
N GLU A 39 0.97 4.62 17.43
CA GLU A 39 2.24 3.99 17.05
C GLU A 39 2.22 3.47 15.60
N LEU A 40 1.11 2.89 15.16
CA LEU A 40 0.94 2.41 13.79
C LEU A 40 0.95 3.57 12.79
N LEU A 41 0.24 4.66 13.09
CA LEU A 41 0.25 5.89 12.27
C LEU A 41 1.67 6.44 12.09
N GLU A 42 2.46 6.48 13.16
CA GLU A 42 3.86 6.90 13.08
C GLU A 42 4.72 5.91 12.27
N THR A 43 4.51 4.61 12.46
CA THR A 43 5.26 3.56 11.76
C THR A 43 5.05 3.63 10.24
N ILE A 44 3.86 4.04 9.79
CA ILE A 44 3.51 4.08 8.37
C ILE A 44 3.74 5.45 7.72
N ARG A 45 4.11 6.50 8.46
CA ARG A 45 4.20 7.90 8.00
C ARG A 45 4.93 8.08 6.65
N ASN A 46 6.03 7.37 6.44
CA ASN A 46 6.84 7.45 5.20
C ASN A 46 6.52 6.36 4.17
N ARG A 47 5.34 5.74 4.24
CA ARG A 47 4.93 4.62 3.37
C ARG A 47 3.66 4.97 2.62
N LYS A 48 3.38 4.23 1.55
CA LYS A 48 2.10 4.32 0.85
C LYS A 48 1.03 3.70 1.74
N GLY A 49 0.18 4.53 2.32
CA GLY A 49 -0.87 4.12 3.24
C GLY A 49 -2.23 4.68 2.87
N ILE A 50 -3.30 3.99 3.28
CA ILE A 50 -4.67 4.52 3.33
C ILE A 50 -5.19 4.27 4.74
N ILE A 51 -5.77 5.30 5.34
CA ILE A 51 -6.45 5.17 6.63
C ILE A 51 -7.93 4.86 6.36
N VAL A 52 -8.41 3.76 6.92
CA VAL A 52 -9.77 3.26 6.71
C VAL A 52 -10.54 3.30 8.02
N ILE A 53 -11.51 4.21 8.12
CA ILE A 53 -12.36 4.36 9.29
C ILE A 53 -13.59 3.46 9.11
N ASN A 54 -13.62 2.34 9.81
CA ASN A 54 -14.67 1.34 9.73
C ASN A 54 -15.71 1.51 10.85
N LYS A 55 -16.86 0.83 10.70
CA LYS A 55 -18.01 0.83 11.64
C LYS A 55 -18.74 2.19 11.72
N MET A 56 -18.85 2.89 10.59
CA MET A 56 -19.62 4.15 10.48
C MET A 56 -21.13 4.01 10.81
N ASP A 57 -21.63 2.78 10.94
CA ASP A 57 -22.98 2.49 11.41
C ASP A 57 -23.17 2.66 12.93
N LEU A 58 -22.08 2.80 13.67
CA LEU A 58 -22.10 3.02 15.11
C LEU A 58 -21.85 4.50 15.47
N PRO A 59 -22.27 4.95 16.66
CA PRO A 59 -21.98 6.29 17.13
C PRO A 59 -20.47 6.57 17.12
N GLN A 60 -20.09 7.69 16.52
CA GLN A 60 -18.69 8.11 16.45
C GLN A 60 -18.17 8.42 17.86
N LYS A 61 -17.08 7.75 18.23
CA LYS A 61 -16.25 8.06 19.40
C LYS A 61 -14.81 8.42 19.03
N LEU A 62 -14.43 8.14 17.79
CA LEU A 62 -13.15 8.54 17.22
C LEU A 62 -13.07 10.07 17.10
N ASP A 63 -11.99 10.65 17.60
CA ASP A 63 -11.70 12.07 17.42
C ASP A 63 -11.11 12.31 16.03
N MET A 64 -11.97 12.76 15.12
CA MET A 64 -11.59 13.07 13.74
C MET A 64 -10.64 14.26 13.64
N THR A 65 -10.71 15.22 14.58
CA THR A 65 -9.81 16.37 14.60
C THR A 65 -8.40 15.92 14.95
N GLN A 66 -8.27 15.08 15.98
CA GLN A 66 -6.98 14.47 16.33
C GLN A 66 -6.46 13.62 15.17
N LEU A 67 -7.30 12.78 14.55
CA LEU A 67 -6.88 11.93 13.44
C LEU A 67 -6.38 12.75 12.25
N ASN A 68 -7.10 13.79 11.84
CA ASN A 68 -6.71 14.64 10.72
C ASN A 68 -5.35 15.31 10.94
N ASN A 69 -5.02 15.69 12.17
CA ASN A 69 -3.71 16.29 12.48
C ASN A 69 -2.54 15.30 12.39
N VAL A 70 -2.79 14.03 12.67
CA VAL A 70 -1.75 12.98 12.72
C VAL A 70 -1.64 12.26 11.37
N ALA A 71 -2.74 12.17 10.63
CA ALA A 71 -2.86 11.44 9.38
C ALA A 71 -3.05 12.38 8.17
N GLU A 72 -2.64 13.65 8.26
CA GLU A 72 -2.83 14.66 7.19
C GLU A 72 -2.25 14.21 5.85
N GLU A 73 -1.17 13.41 5.88
CA GLU A 73 -0.46 12.91 4.71
C GLU A 73 -1.15 11.71 4.03
N PHE A 74 -2.21 11.15 4.64
CA PHE A 74 -2.86 9.95 4.15
C PHE A 74 -4.29 10.19 3.66
N PRO A 75 -4.70 9.54 2.55
CA PRO A 75 -6.10 9.51 2.19
C PRO A 75 -6.91 8.76 3.27
N LEU A 76 -8.03 9.38 3.66
CA LEU A 76 -8.99 8.85 4.61
C LEU A 76 -10.20 8.29 3.87
N VAL A 77 -10.54 7.03 4.14
CA VAL A 77 -11.73 6.36 3.59
C VAL A 77 -12.62 5.92 4.74
N THR A 78 -13.89 6.30 4.70
CA THR A 78 -14.88 5.85 5.69
C THR A 78 -15.68 4.69 5.13
N MET A 79 -15.89 3.65 5.93
CA MET A 79 -16.65 2.47 5.52
C MET A 79 -17.53 1.90 6.64
N SER A 80 -18.51 1.11 6.24
CA SER A 80 -19.22 0.19 7.13
C SER A 80 -19.23 -1.17 6.46
N ILE A 81 -18.23 -2.00 6.79
CA ILE A 81 -18.09 -3.35 6.22
C ILE A 81 -19.38 -4.15 6.41
N LYS A 82 -20.01 -4.03 7.58
CA LYS A 82 -21.25 -4.74 7.92
C LYS A 82 -22.40 -4.40 6.98
N ASN A 83 -22.45 -3.16 6.49
CA ASN A 83 -23.49 -2.70 5.57
C ASN A 83 -22.99 -2.64 4.12
N GLU A 84 -21.81 -3.20 3.83
CA GLU A 84 -21.18 -3.21 2.50
C GLU A 84 -21.02 -1.80 1.90
N LYS A 85 -20.85 -0.78 2.74
CA LYS A 85 -20.70 0.62 2.31
C LYS A 85 -19.24 1.06 2.34
N GLY A 86 -18.81 1.78 1.31
CA GLY A 86 -17.48 2.40 1.24
C GLY A 86 -16.39 1.51 0.63
N ILE A 87 -16.74 0.32 0.14
CA ILE A 87 -15.81 -0.56 -0.58
C ILE A 87 -15.41 0.09 -1.92
N GLU A 88 -16.38 0.59 -2.69
CA GLU A 88 -16.12 1.31 -3.96
C GLU A 88 -15.18 2.50 -3.75
N VAL A 89 -15.38 3.27 -2.67
CA VAL A 89 -14.53 4.42 -2.32
C VAL A 89 -13.10 3.98 -1.96
N LEU A 90 -12.96 2.83 -1.29
CA LEU A 90 -11.66 2.25 -1.00
C LEU A 90 -10.96 1.79 -2.29
N GLU A 91 -11.69 1.15 -3.21
CA GLU A 91 -11.18 0.73 -4.51
C GLU A 91 -10.69 1.94 -5.33
N GLU A 92 -11.48 3.01 -5.37
CA GLU A 92 -11.09 4.27 -6.01
C GLU A 92 -9.84 4.90 -5.38
N ALA A 93 -9.74 4.90 -4.04
CA ALA A 93 -8.57 5.44 -3.34
C ALA A 93 -7.30 4.62 -3.61
N ILE A 94 -7.42 3.29 -3.64
CA ILE A 94 -6.32 2.39 -4.01
C ILE A 94 -5.90 2.65 -5.46
N ALA A 95 -6.87 2.68 -6.38
CA ALA A 95 -6.63 2.97 -7.78
C ALA A 95 -5.90 4.31 -7.94
N LYS A 96 -6.39 5.37 -7.30
CA LYS A 96 -5.79 6.70 -7.35
C LYS A 96 -4.33 6.69 -6.86
N LEU A 97 -4.02 6.05 -5.75
CA LEU A 97 -2.64 5.96 -5.24
C LEU A 97 -1.67 5.22 -6.17
N PHE A 98 -2.14 4.21 -6.89
CA PHE A 98 -1.31 3.44 -7.83
C PHE A 98 -1.26 4.08 -9.22
N PHE A 99 -2.34 4.73 -9.66
CA PHE A 99 -2.49 5.29 -11.00
C PHE A 99 -2.19 6.79 -11.09
N GLU A 100 -2.12 7.55 -10.00
CA GLU A 100 -1.69 8.96 -10.06
C GLU A 100 -0.23 9.13 -10.52
N GLY A 101 0.61 8.10 -10.36
CA GLY A 101 1.94 8.02 -11.00
C GLY A 101 1.92 7.50 -12.44
N GLN A 102 0.78 7.01 -12.94
CA GLN A 102 0.59 6.37 -14.25
C GLN A 102 -0.53 7.02 -15.09
N LEU A 103 -1.04 8.21 -14.72
CA LEU A 103 -2.01 8.97 -15.54
C LEU A 103 -1.46 9.40 -16.92
N GLN A 104 -0.27 8.93 -17.30
CA GLN A 104 0.19 8.80 -18.69
C GLN A 104 0.31 7.34 -19.12
N SER A 105 -0.73 6.53 -19.00
CA SER A 105 -0.93 5.36 -19.87
C SER A 105 -2.19 4.61 -19.42
N ASP A 106 -3.30 4.86 -20.13
CA ASP A 106 -4.24 3.78 -20.42
C ASP A 106 -3.42 2.62 -20.96
N ASP A 107 -3.32 1.50 -20.23
CA ASP A 107 -2.60 0.40 -20.81
C ASP A 107 -2.88 -0.96 -20.16
N LEU A 108 -3.18 -1.90 -21.05
CA LEU A 108 -2.99 -3.34 -20.88
C LEU A 108 -1.50 -3.73 -20.63
N THR A 109 -0.65 -2.80 -20.17
CA THR A 109 0.82 -2.90 -20.13
C THR A 109 1.36 -3.37 -18.79
N TYR A 110 0.53 -3.53 -17.76
CA TYR A 110 0.99 -4.09 -16.48
C TYR A 110 1.56 -5.52 -16.64
N VAL A 111 0.97 -6.33 -17.54
CA VAL A 111 1.49 -7.67 -17.90
C VAL A 111 2.68 -7.61 -18.86
N SER A 112 2.80 -6.53 -19.65
CA SER A 112 3.90 -6.33 -20.60
C SER A 112 5.15 -5.72 -19.96
N ASN A 113 5.06 -4.99 -18.85
CA ASN A 113 6.22 -4.33 -18.26
C ASN A 113 7.27 -5.35 -17.78
N ALA A 114 6.86 -6.40 -17.06
CA ALA A 114 7.79 -7.47 -16.66
C ALA A 114 8.47 -8.15 -17.87
N ARG A 115 7.72 -8.42 -18.93
CA ARG A 115 8.24 -9.03 -20.18
C ARG A 115 9.17 -8.08 -20.94
N HIS A 116 8.79 -6.82 -21.07
CA HIS A 116 9.56 -5.79 -21.78
C HIS A 116 10.83 -5.43 -21.00
N ILE A 117 10.76 -5.32 -19.67
CA ILE A 117 11.93 -5.16 -18.81
C ILE A 117 12.90 -6.33 -19.01
N GLN A 118 12.39 -7.57 -19.05
CA GLN A 118 13.22 -8.74 -19.30
C GLN A 118 13.88 -8.69 -20.68
N LEU A 119 13.13 -8.37 -21.74
CA LEU A 119 13.67 -8.24 -23.10
C LEU A 119 14.69 -7.10 -23.23
N LEU A 120 14.50 -5.98 -22.52
CA LEU A 120 15.45 -4.88 -22.48
C LEU A 120 16.74 -5.26 -21.74
N LYS A 121 16.63 -6.03 -20.65
CA LYS A 121 17.80 -6.59 -19.95
C LYS A 121 18.58 -7.57 -20.82
N GLU A 122 17.88 -8.45 -21.54
CA GLU A 122 18.50 -9.39 -22.49
C GLU A 122 19.17 -8.65 -23.64
N ALA A 123 18.50 -7.66 -24.24
CA ALA A 123 19.08 -6.84 -25.31
C ALA A 123 20.32 -6.08 -24.83
N LYS A 124 20.29 -5.54 -23.61
CA LYS A 124 21.45 -4.88 -23.00
C LYS A 124 22.61 -5.88 -22.81
N GLY A 125 22.33 -7.07 -22.26
CA GLY A 125 23.34 -8.12 -22.07
C GLY A 125 23.99 -8.54 -23.38
N SER A 126 23.20 -8.77 -24.44
CA SER A 126 23.72 -9.12 -25.76
C SER A 126 24.59 -8.01 -26.37
N ILE A 127 24.25 -6.73 -26.13
CA ILE A 127 25.06 -5.59 -26.60
C ILE A 127 26.37 -5.50 -25.80
N GLU A 128 26.32 -5.71 -24.49
CA GLU A 128 27.51 -5.72 -23.63
C GLU A 128 28.45 -6.88 -24.02
N GLU A 129 27.93 -8.09 -24.23
CA GLU A 129 28.70 -9.25 -24.70
C GLU A 129 29.32 -9.01 -26.08
N ALA A 130 28.58 -8.42 -27.01
CA ALA A 130 29.11 -8.08 -28.34
C ALA A 130 30.20 -7.00 -28.26
N SER A 131 30.04 -5.99 -27.40
CA SER A 131 31.05 -4.96 -27.17
C SER A 131 32.32 -5.55 -26.54
N GLU A 132 32.17 -6.39 -25.52
CA GLU A 132 33.30 -7.08 -24.90
C GLU A 132 34.01 -8.02 -25.87
N SER A 133 33.27 -8.72 -26.74
CA SER A 133 33.85 -9.59 -27.77
C SER A 133 34.66 -8.80 -28.80
N CYS A 134 34.15 -7.64 -29.23
CA CYS A 134 34.89 -6.70 -30.09
C CYS A 134 36.18 -6.20 -29.42
N ASP A 135 36.11 -5.85 -28.12
CA ASP A 135 37.25 -5.34 -27.37
C ASP A 135 38.32 -6.42 -27.10
N HIS A 136 37.91 -7.68 -26.95
CA HIS A 136 38.82 -8.81 -26.73
C HIS A 136 39.30 -9.48 -28.02
N GLY A 137 38.90 -8.98 -29.20
CA GLY A 137 39.36 -9.48 -30.50
C GLY A 137 38.93 -10.93 -30.79
N LEU A 138 37.86 -11.40 -30.15
CA LEU A 138 37.23 -12.67 -30.48
C LEU A 138 36.24 -12.44 -31.64
N PRO A 139 36.18 -13.36 -32.62
CA PRO A 139 35.40 -13.17 -33.85
C PRO A 139 33.89 -13.06 -33.61
#